data_AF-A0A356S8U9-F1
#
_entry.id   AF-A0A356S8U9-F1
#
_cell.length_a   1.000
_cell.length_b   1.000
_cell.length_c   1.000
_cell.angle_alpha   90.00
_cell.angle_beta   90.00
_cell.angle_gamma   90.00
#
_symmetry.space_group_name_H-M   'P 1'
#
loop_
_entity.id
_entity.type
_entity.pdbx_description
1 polymer ?
#
loop_
_entity_poly.entity_id
_entity_poly.type
_entity_poly.pdbx_seq_one_letter_code
_entity_poly.pdbx_strand_id
1 'polypeptide(L)'
;MALQAAEEETIEALKKWWQENGKGLVFAAVAVFAGVTGWLAWENSTASQAETASDLYEEILSLSLVEEGAEIADADSARIITLAEQLRADHPASVYAKFASLFSAQQQVSAEDLAAAEADLQWILDNPGLGVMAGVDEG
;
A
#
# COMPACT_ATOMS: atom_id res chain seq x y z
N MET A 1 8.50 -5.09 62.90
CA MET A 1 9.74 -5.89 62.76
C MET A 1 9.57 -7.08 61.82
N ALA A 2 8.47 -7.85 61.85
CA ALA A 2 8.28 -8.97 60.90
C ALA A 2 8.03 -8.55 59.43
N LEU A 3 7.40 -7.40 59.19
CA LEU A 3 7.20 -6.86 57.84
C LEU A 3 8.50 -6.42 57.16
N GLN A 4 9.42 -5.79 57.91
CA GLN A 4 10.69 -5.30 57.38
C GLN A 4 11.63 -6.43 56.94
N ALA A 5 11.67 -7.54 57.69
CA ALA A 5 12.51 -8.70 57.35
C ALA A 5 12.02 -9.43 56.08
N ALA A 6 10.70 -9.51 55.87
CA ALA A 6 10.12 -10.08 54.66
C ALA A 6 10.32 -9.18 53.42
N GLU A 7 10.31 -7.86 53.62
CA GLU A 7 10.66 -6.88 52.57
C GLU A 7 12.15 -6.97 52.17
N GLU A 8 13.07 -7.20 53.12
CA GLU A 8 14.51 -7.35 52.81
C GLU A 8 14.80 -8.63 52.00
N GLU A 9 14.20 -9.76 52.37
CA GLU A 9 14.41 -11.04 51.69
C GLU A 9 13.88 -11.02 50.24
N THR A 10 12.74 -10.36 50.02
CA THR A 10 12.15 -10.22 48.67
C THR A 10 12.96 -9.29 47.77
N ILE A 11 13.52 -8.20 48.32
CA ILE A 11 14.42 -7.31 47.58
C ILE A 11 15.71 -8.02 47.19
N GLU A 12 16.34 -8.77 48.09
CA GLU A 12 17.55 -9.53 47.78
C GLU A 12 17.32 -10.59 46.70
N ALA A 13 16.20 -11.31 46.77
CA ALA A 13 15.82 -12.30 45.76
C ALA A 13 15.63 -11.67 44.38
N LEU A 14 14.97 -10.52 44.29
CA LEU A 14 14.79 -9.79 43.03
C LEU A 14 16.13 -9.28 42.47
N LYS A 15 17.00 -8.76 43.35
CA LYS A 15 18.33 -8.25 42.96
C LYS A 15 19.19 -9.36 42.38
N LYS A 16 19.16 -10.54 43.00
CA LYS A 16 19.88 -11.72 42.53
C LYS A 16 19.31 -12.22 41.20
N TRP A 17 17.99 -12.32 41.08
CA TRP A 17 17.34 -12.69 39.82
C TRP A 17 17.70 -11.75 38.67
N TRP A 18 17.73 -10.43 38.93
CA TRP A 18 18.12 -9.42 37.94
C TRP A 18 19.59 -9.52 37.54
N GLN A 19 20.50 -9.76 38.50
CA GLN A 19 21.91 -9.97 38.18
C GLN A 19 22.13 -11.23 37.33
N GLU A 20 21.35 -12.29 37.57
CA GLU A 20 21.43 -13.55 36.85
C GLU A 20 20.75 -13.49 35.46
N ASN A 21 19.61 -12.82 35.33
CA ASN A 21 18.75 -12.89 34.13
C ASN A 21 18.55 -11.56 33.39
N GLY A 22 18.88 -10.42 34.01
CA GLY A 22 18.56 -9.08 33.50
C GLY A 22 19.14 -8.79 32.12
N LYS A 23 20.34 -9.31 31.81
CA LYS A 23 20.90 -9.21 30.45
C LYS A 23 20.02 -9.91 29.42
N GLY A 24 19.61 -11.15 29.70
CA GLY A 24 18.74 -11.93 28.82
C GLY A 24 17.37 -11.28 28.64
N LEU A 25 16.80 -10.72 29.72
CA LEU A 25 15.54 -9.99 29.66
C LEU A 25 15.65 -8.73 28.78
N VAL A 26 16.74 -7.97 28.91
CA VAL A 26 16.99 -6.79 28.05
C VAL A 26 17.14 -7.20 26.60
N PHE A 27 17.89 -8.28 26.30
CA PHE A 27 18.01 -8.80 24.94
C PHE A 27 16.65 -9.22 24.36
N ALA A 28 15.83 -9.93 25.14
CA ALA A 28 14.50 -10.33 24.71
C ALA A 28 13.60 -9.11 24.46
N ALA A 29 13.63 -8.12 25.35
CA ALA A 29 12.86 -6.88 25.19
C ALA A 29 13.25 -6.13 23.91
N VAL A 30 14.55 -5.99 23.63
CA VAL A 30 15.05 -5.35 22.40
C VAL A 30 14.64 -6.13 21.17
N ALA A 31 14.73 -7.47 21.19
CA ALA A 31 14.33 -8.31 20.06
C ALA A 31 12.83 -8.17 19.74
N VAL A 32 11.97 -8.19 20.77
CA VAL A 32 10.53 -7.96 20.60
C VAL A 32 10.26 -6.58 20.04
N PHE A 33 10.91 -5.55 20.60
CA PHE A 33 10.74 -4.17 20.13
C PHE A 33 11.15 -4.00 18.67
N ALA A 34 12.30 -4.54 18.27
CA ALA A 34 12.77 -4.50 16.90
C ALA A 34 11.83 -5.23 15.93
N GLY A 35 11.30 -6.40 16.34
CA GLY A 35 10.32 -7.14 15.53
C GLY A 35 9.02 -6.37 15.31
N VAL A 36 8.43 -5.83 16.38
CA VAL A 36 7.16 -5.08 16.31
C VAL A 36 7.33 -3.78 15.51
N THR A 37 8.38 -3.02 15.77
CA THR A 37 8.62 -1.76 15.05
C THR A 37 8.95 -1.99 13.58
N GLY A 38 9.72 -3.03 13.26
CA GLY A 38 9.99 -3.42 11.87
C GLY A 38 8.71 -3.80 11.13
N TRP A 39 7.86 -4.62 11.76
CA TRP A 39 6.56 -5.00 11.18
C TRP A 39 5.65 -3.78 10.96
N LEU A 40 5.49 -2.94 11.99
CA LEU A 40 4.64 -1.75 11.92
C LEU A 40 5.13 -0.75 10.86
N ALA A 41 6.44 -0.56 10.73
CA ALA A 41 7.01 0.32 9.72
C ALA A 41 6.71 -0.19 8.30
N TRP A 42 6.82 -1.50 8.07
CA TRP A 42 6.49 -2.11 6.78
C TRP A 42 4.99 -2.02 6.46
N GLU A 43 4.13 -2.31 7.42
CA GLU A 43 2.68 -2.23 7.28
C GLU A 43 2.23 -0.79 6.99
N ASN A 44 2.74 0.18 7.74
CA ASN A 44 2.43 1.59 7.54
C ASN A 44 2.88 2.11 6.17
N SER A 45 4.07 1.69 5.71
CA SER A 45 4.55 2.05 4.38
C SER A 45 3.70 1.46 3.25
N THR A 46 3.09 0.29 3.47
CA THR A 46 2.19 -0.33 2.49
C THR A 46 0.81 0.34 2.50
N ALA A 47 0.27 0.64 3.68
CA ALA A 47 -1.00 1.33 3.84
C ALA A 47 -0.99 2.74 3.24
N SER A 48 0.08 3.52 3.50
CA SER A 48 0.23 4.88 2.97
C SER A 48 0.33 4.91 1.44
N GLN A 49 0.98 3.91 0.82
CA GLN A 49 1.02 3.80 -0.64
C GLN A 49 -0.35 3.46 -1.24
N ALA A 50 -1.13 2.60 -0.58
CA ALA A 50 -2.49 2.28 -1.02
C ALA A 50 -3.43 3.48 -0.90
N GLU A 51 -3.31 4.27 0.17
CA GLU A 51 -4.05 5.52 0.38
C GLU A 51 -3.76 6.53 -0.72
N THR A 52 -2.48 6.84 -0.98
CA THR A 52 -2.09 7.82 -2.02
C THR A 52 -2.56 7.39 -3.42
N ALA A 53 -2.45 6.09 -3.73
CA ALA A 53 -2.96 5.56 -5.00
C ALA A 53 -4.49 5.64 -5.10
N SER A 54 -5.20 5.43 -3.99
CA SER A 54 -6.66 5.55 -3.93
C SER A 54 -7.10 7.00 -4.18
N ASP A 55 -6.45 7.99 -3.57
CA ASP A 55 -6.79 9.40 -3.74
C ASP A 55 -6.73 9.85 -5.21
N LEU A 56 -5.66 9.45 -5.93
CA LEU A 56 -5.52 9.72 -7.36
C LEU A 56 -6.61 9.04 -8.19
N TYR A 57 -6.99 7.82 -7.83
CA TYR A 57 -8.06 7.08 -8.50
C TYR A 57 -9.45 7.68 -8.20
N GLU A 58 -9.69 8.16 -6.99
CA GLU A 58 -10.91 8.88 -6.65
C GLU A 58 -11.08 10.15 -7.49
N GLU A 59 -9.97 10.85 -7.78
CA GLU A 59 -10.00 11.98 -8.72
C GLU A 59 -10.46 11.53 -10.12
N ILE A 60 -9.92 10.43 -10.65
CA ILE A 60 -10.36 9.86 -11.94
C ILE A 60 -11.86 9.56 -11.91
N LEU A 61 -12.35 8.91 -10.85
CA LEU A 61 -13.77 8.60 -10.70
C LEU A 61 -14.62 9.88 -10.71
N SER A 62 -14.19 10.91 -9.99
CA SER A 62 -14.92 12.19 -9.92
C SER A 62 -15.01 12.89 -11.27
N LEU A 63 -13.95 12.82 -12.08
CA LEU A 63 -13.90 13.39 -13.43
C LEU A 63 -14.71 12.57 -14.43
N SER A 64 -14.91 11.28 -14.16
CA SER A 64 -15.67 10.37 -15.01
C SER A 64 -17.18 10.40 -14.74
N LEU A 65 -17.64 11.17 -13.73
CA LEU A 65 -19.06 11.33 -13.42
C LEU A 65 -19.72 12.31 -14.40
N VAL A 66 -20.23 11.76 -15.51
CA VAL A 66 -21.04 12.48 -16.49
C VAL A 66 -22.44 11.86 -16.62
N GLU A 67 -23.37 12.58 -17.25
CA GLU A 67 -24.69 12.02 -17.57
C GLU A 67 -24.57 10.79 -18.47
N GLU A 68 -25.50 9.85 -18.34
CA GLU A 68 -25.47 8.62 -19.11
C GLU A 68 -25.52 8.91 -20.62
N GLY A 69 -24.48 8.49 -21.35
CA GLY A 69 -24.33 8.75 -22.78
C GLY A 69 -23.72 10.11 -23.14
N ALA A 70 -23.35 10.93 -22.15
CA ALA A 70 -22.54 12.12 -22.37
C ALA A 70 -21.05 11.77 -22.45
N GLU A 71 -20.31 12.53 -23.25
CA GLU A 71 -18.86 12.44 -23.30
C GLU A 71 -18.22 13.25 -22.17
N ILE A 72 -17.11 12.75 -21.65
CA ILE A 72 -16.27 13.48 -20.71
C ILE A 72 -15.61 14.64 -21.45
N ALA A 73 -15.64 15.83 -20.86
CA ALA A 73 -15.04 17.02 -21.46
C ALA A 73 -13.54 16.81 -21.73
N ASP A 74 -13.02 17.37 -22.82
CA ASP A 74 -11.62 17.18 -23.25
C ASP A 74 -10.59 17.47 -22.14
N ALA A 75 -10.86 18.50 -21.31
CA ALA A 75 -9.99 18.86 -20.20
C ALA A 75 -9.95 17.77 -19.11
N ASP A 76 -11.11 17.21 -18.77
CA ASP A 76 -11.23 16.15 -17.77
C ASP A 76 -10.67 14.84 -18.34
N SER A 77 -10.87 14.59 -19.64
CA SER A 77 -10.27 13.48 -20.38
C SER A 77 -8.74 13.50 -20.32
N ALA A 78 -8.13 14.64 -20.64
CA ALA A 78 -6.68 14.82 -20.55
C ALA A 78 -6.15 14.67 -19.11
N ARG A 79 -6.94 15.12 -18.13
CA ARG A 79 -6.61 14.96 -16.70
C ARG A 79 -6.64 13.50 -16.27
N ILE A 80 -7.63 12.72 -16.70
CA ILE A 80 -7.73 11.28 -16.46
C ILE A 80 -6.50 10.55 -17.01
N ILE A 81 -6.09 10.85 -18.25
CA ILE A 81 -4.88 10.26 -18.87
C ILE A 81 -3.63 10.57 -18.04
N THR A 82 -3.46 11.83 -17.63
CA THR A 82 -2.31 12.25 -16.79
C THR A 82 -2.29 11.53 -15.43
N LEU A 83 -3.46 11.40 -14.79
CA LEU A 83 -3.58 10.70 -13.50
C LEU A 83 -3.26 9.21 -13.65
N ALA A 84 -3.67 8.59 -14.76
CA ALA A 84 -3.34 7.20 -15.06
C ALA A 84 -1.84 7.00 -15.30
N GLU A 85 -1.18 7.89 -16.03
CA GLU A 85 0.29 7.90 -16.17
C GLU A 85 0.99 8.02 -14.82
N GLN A 86 0.51 8.93 -13.96
CA GLN A 86 1.06 9.10 -12.61
C GLN A 86 0.89 7.84 -11.76
N LEU A 87 -0.29 7.22 -11.76
CA LEU A 87 -0.53 5.97 -11.04
C LEU A 87 0.36 4.83 -11.55
N ARG A 88 0.59 4.73 -12.85
CA ARG A 88 1.52 3.74 -13.43
C ARG A 88 2.97 3.99 -13.03
N ALA A 89 3.39 5.26 -12.95
CA ALA A 89 4.76 5.61 -12.59
C ALA A 89 5.05 5.43 -11.09
N ASP A 90 4.15 5.93 -10.24
CA ASP A 90 4.36 6.03 -8.79
C ASP A 90 3.85 4.79 -8.04
N HIS A 91 2.80 4.13 -8.57
CA HIS A 91 2.13 3.00 -7.94
C HIS A 91 1.87 1.82 -8.90
N PRO A 92 2.88 1.35 -9.68
CA PRO A 92 2.70 0.36 -10.75
C PRO A 92 2.12 -0.98 -10.27
N ALA A 93 2.41 -1.38 -9.03
CA ALA A 93 1.92 -2.63 -8.45
C ALA A 93 0.47 -2.55 -7.92
N SER A 94 -0.12 -1.35 -7.87
CA SER A 94 -1.47 -1.14 -7.34
C SER A 94 -2.54 -1.58 -8.35
N VAL A 95 -3.67 -2.06 -7.84
CA VAL A 95 -4.85 -2.32 -8.69
C VAL A 95 -5.41 -1.01 -9.29
N TYR A 96 -5.24 0.10 -8.57
CA TYR A 96 -5.64 1.43 -9.01
C TYR A 96 -4.94 1.86 -10.30
N ALA A 97 -3.65 1.57 -10.46
CA ALA A 97 -2.93 1.86 -11.71
C ALA A 97 -3.51 1.11 -12.91
N LYS A 98 -4.01 -0.11 -12.72
CA LYS A 98 -4.67 -0.87 -13.79
C LYS A 98 -6.02 -0.27 -14.16
N PHE A 99 -6.86 0.02 -13.17
CA PHE A 99 -8.16 0.63 -13.43
C PHE A 99 -8.03 2.02 -14.06
N ALA A 100 -7.06 2.81 -13.59
CA ALA A 100 -6.74 4.09 -14.20
C ALA A 100 -6.29 3.93 -15.66
N SER A 101 -5.46 2.92 -15.97
CA SER A 101 -5.06 2.62 -17.35
C SER A 101 -6.24 2.23 -18.25
N LEU A 102 -7.26 1.55 -17.71
CA LEU A 102 -8.50 1.26 -18.45
C LEU A 102 -9.29 2.53 -18.76
N PHE A 103 -9.43 3.44 -17.79
CA PHE A 103 -10.06 4.75 -18.02
C PHE A 103 -9.27 5.57 -19.05
N SER A 104 -7.95 5.62 -18.93
CA SER A 104 -7.09 6.30 -19.90
C SER A 104 -7.24 5.72 -21.31
N ALA A 105 -7.27 4.39 -21.46
CA ALA A 105 -7.50 3.74 -22.75
C ALA A 105 -8.89 4.08 -23.31
N GLN A 106 -9.93 4.09 -22.48
CA GLN A 106 -11.29 4.52 -22.88
C GLN A 106 -11.27 5.96 -23.43
N GLN A 107 -10.61 6.89 -22.73
CA GLN A 107 -10.51 8.28 -23.15
C GLN A 107 -9.77 8.45 -24.47
N GLN A 108 -8.69 7.69 -24.68
CA GLN A 108 -7.93 7.70 -25.93
C GLN A 108 -8.72 7.10 -27.10
N VAL A 109 -9.53 6.06 -26.85
CA VAL A 109 -10.47 5.54 -27.87
C VAL A 109 -11.50 6.59 -28.25
N SER A 110 -12.08 7.30 -27.29
CA SER A 110 -13.01 8.41 -27.57
C SER A 110 -12.37 9.54 -28.37
N ALA A 111 -11.08 9.77 -28.16
CA ALA A 111 -10.27 10.73 -28.93
C ALA A 111 -9.72 10.17 -30.27
N GLU A 112 -10.12 8.96 -30.66
CA GLU A 112 -9.64 8.23 -31.84
C GLU A 112 -8.12 7.92 -31.85
N ASP A 113 -7.42 8.08 -30.73
CA ASP A 113 -6.02 7.70 -30.55
C ASP A 113 -5.89 6.22 -30.15
N LEU A 114 -6.16 5.35 -31.11
CA LEU A 114 -6.17 3.90 -30.88
C LEU A 114 -4.79 3.33 -30.54
N ALA A 115 -3.72 3.97 -31.02
CA ALA A 115 -2.36 3.51 -30.75
C ALA A 115 -1.98 3.73 -29.29
N ALA A 116 -2.35 4.88 -28.73
CA ALA A 116 -2.06 5.18 -27.35
C ALA A 116 -3.01 4.42 -26.39
N ALA A 117 -4.26 4.18 -26.78
CA ALA A 117 -5.14 3.25 -26.09
C ALA A 117 -4.60 1.81 -26.05
N GLU A 118 -4.07 1.30 -27.17
CA GLU A 118 -3.42 -0.01 -27.24
C GLU A 118 -2.22 -0.09 -26.29
N ALA A 119 -1.38 0.96 -26.25
CA ALA A 119 -0.24 1.02 -25.35
C ALA A 119 -0.66 0.93 -23.87
N ASP A 120 -1.75 1.60 -23.49
CA ASP A 120 -2.28 1.54 -22.12
C ASP A 120 -2.83 0.15 -21.76
N LEU A 121 -3.54 -0.50 -22.69
CA LEU A 121 -4.03 -1.87 -22.49
C LEU A 121 -2.87 -2.87 -22.44
N GLN A 122 -1.86 -2.71 -23.29
CA GLN A 122 -0.66 -3.54 -23.28
C GLN A 122 0.10 -3.39 -21.96
N TRP A 123 0.21 -2.17 -21.43
CA TRP A 123 0.82 -1.95 -20.13
C TRP A 123 0.14 -2.76 -19.02
N ILE A 124 -1.20 -2.90 -19.04
CA ILE A 124 -1.92 -3.73 -18.07
C ILE A 124 -1.52 -5.21 -18.18
N LEU A 125 -1.38 -5.71 -19.41
CA LEU A 125 -0.97 -7.09 -19.69
C LEU A 125 0.47 -7.36 -19.24
N ASP A 126 1.36 -6.40 -19.47
CA ASP A 126 2.77 -6.47 -19.09
C ASP A 126 2.98 -6.29 -17.57
N ASN A 127 1.97 -5.76 -16.87
CA ASN A 127 1.99 -5.54 -15.42
C ASN A 127 0.86 -6.34 -14.71
N PRO A 128 0.88 -7.69 -14.74
CA PRO A 128 -0.10 -8.52 -14.06
C PRO A 128 0.19 -8.51 -12.54
N GLY A 129 -0.20 -7.42 -11.86
CA GLY A 129 -0.08 -7.25 -10.40
C GLY A 129 -0.58 -8.44 -9.56
N LEU A 130 -0.23 -8.44 -8.27
CA LEU A 130 -0.45 -9.50 -7.30
C LEU A 130 -1.94 -9.67 -6.92
N GLY A 131 -2.71 -10.47 -7.69
CA GLY A 131 -4.13 -10.76 -7.45
C GLY A 131 -4.71 -11.72 -8.50
N VAL A 132 -6.02 -11.99 -8.48
CA VAL A 132 -6.77 -12.96 -9.36
C VAL A 132 -6.39 -12.97 -10.85
N MET A 133 -5.77 -11.91 -11.36
CA MET A 133 -5.27 -11.78 -12.75
C MET A 133 -3.83 -12.32 -12.97
N ALA A 134 -3.15 -12.78 -11.92
CA ALA A 134 -1.73 -13.18 -11.96
C ALA A 134 -1.49 -14.62 -12.44
N GLY A 135 -2.55 -15.40 -12.69
CA GLY A 135 -2.38 -16.78 -13.15
C GLY A 135 -3.68 -17.39 -13.67
N VAL A 136 -3.91 -17.26 -14.97
CA VAL A 136 -4.39 -18.42 -15.73
C VAL A 136 -3.14 -19.00 -16.35
N ASP A 137 -2.55 -19.97 -15.64
CA ASP A 137 -1.49 -20.82 -16.18
C ASP A 137 -2.16 -21.68 -17.27
N GLU A 138 -2.10 -21.24 -18.52
CA GLU A 138 -2.49 -22.06 -19.67
C GLU A 138 -1.38 -23.11 -19.88
N GLY A 139 -1.54 -24.25 -19.21
CA GLY A 139 -0.76 -25.47 -19.48
C GLY A 139 -1.01 -26.05 -20.86
#